data_AF-A0A3C2DZR0-F1
#
_entry.id   AF-A0A3C2DZR0-F1
#
_cell.length_a   1.000
_cell.length_b   1.000
_cell.length_c   1.000
_cell.angle_alpha   90.00
_cell.angle_beta   90.00
_cell.angle_gamma   90.00
#
_symmetry.space_group_name_H-M   'P 1'
#
loop_
_entity.id
_entity.type
_entity.pdbx_description
1 polymer ?
#
loop_
_entity_poly.entity_id
_entity_poly.type
_entity_poly.pdbx_seq_one_letter_code
_entity_poly.pdbx_strand_id
1 'polypeptide(L)'
;MTAVETWNQPHSGKDRIEPFKRATAAVIRALSGKPGAAVTFASHASYRENQPAGAPEPAAQLPAPPPDLNPVTAAPLRGRADGLALTLRYHDEGTHRRYRPQGENARAVFDAVEEVRVEALGVRCLPGVAANLAAALDQRCQAFTDCQTADDIPLAEAIRLMARQTVAGEKIPASGRHMVELWQPLLDARVEKCLKALRACVGDQRLYSETARQLIADLDLADELGEMQTCPDGETPEGEDDGEDQAPGEGEMEAEPGAAEMDSAETGEEAGDGVASEVDESLPPVGAEQPATAKRHATPGDNLGDYNTPAYRAFTADFDEVIAAESLCTDEEMTRLRLNLDDQIAHLQNIIGRLANRLQRRLLAKQSRAWEFDLDDGLLDSSRLARIVANPLNSLSYKMEKQTDFRDTVVTLLIDNSGSMRGRPIAVAAISADILALTLERCGVKVEILGFTTRAWKGGESREHWVEAGKPP
;
A
#
# COMPACT_ATOMS: atom_id res chain seq x y z
N MET A 1 43.70 -20.57 6.88
CA MET A 1 42.49 -21.12 6.23
C MET A 1 41.36 -20.15 6.51
N THR A 2 41.07 -19.32 5.52
CA THR A 2 39.99 -18.31 5.52
C THR A 2 38.63 -19.01 5.54
N ALA A 3 37.86 -18.81 6.61
CA ALA A 3 36.46 -19.15 6.64
C ALA A 3 35.71 -18.17 5.73
N VAL A 4 35.34 -18.66 4.55
CA VAL A 4 34.42 -17.96 3.65
C VAL A 4 33.06 -18.03 4.32
N GLU A 5 32.56 -16.91 4.81
CA GLU A 5 31.17 -16.74 5.21
C GLU A 5 30.28 -17.04 4.01
N THR A 6 29.74 -18.26 3.97
CA THR A 6 28.70 -18.63 3.04
C THR A 6 27.44 -17.86 3.41
N TRP A 7 27.20 -16.76 2.70
CA TRP A 7 25.89 -16.14 2.60
C TRP A 7 24.88 -17.24 2.27
N ASN A 8 24.01 -17.54 3.22
CA ASN A 8 23.02 -18.58 3.09
C ASN A 8 22.03 -18.15 1.99
N GLN A 9 22.25 -18.62 0.76
CA GLN A 9 21.33 -18.33 -0.35
C GLN A 9 19.94 -18.85 0.05
N PRO A 10 18.85 -18.08 -0.13
CA PRO A 10 17.51 -18.57 0.22
C PRO A 10 17.17 -19.82 -0.60
N HIS A 11 16.89 -20.93 0.11
CA HIS A 11 16.72 -22.29 -0.40
C HIS A 11 15.30 -22.59 -0.95
N SER A 12 14.42 -21.58 -1.00
CA SER A 12 13.05 -21.72 -1.53
C SER A 12 12.60 -20.45 -2.26
N GLY A 13 11.83 -20.60 -3.35
CA GLY A 13 11.23 -19.49 -4.09
C GLY A 13 10.35 -18.60 -3.20
N LYS A 14 9.72 -19.19 -2.16
CA LYS A 14 8.87 -18.47 -1.19
C LYS A 14 9.64 -17.47 -0.31
N ASP A 15 10.88 -17.79 0.08
CA ASP A 15 11.71 -16.92 0.93
C ASP A 15 12.21 -15.68 0.16
N ARG A 16 12.20 -15.74 -1.18
CA ARG A 16 12.64 -14.64 -2.05
C ARG A 16 11.53 -13.63 -2.36
N ILE A 17 10.26 -13.99 -2.12
CA ILE A 17 9.10 -13.16 -2.50
C ILE A 17 9.06 -11.86 -1.70
N GLU A 18 9.23 -11.92 -0.37
CA GLU A 18 9.11 -10.73 0.47
C GLU A 18 10.24 -9.71 0.24
N PRO A 19 11.53 -10.14 0.16
CA PRO A 19 12.61 -9.25 -0.28
C PRO A 19 12.38 -8.67 -1.67
N PHE A 20 11.85 -9.46 -2.61
CA PHE A 20 11.55 -9.00 -3.96
C PHE A 20 10.45 -7.93 -3.99
N LYS A 21 9.35 -8.12 -3.24
CA LYS A 21 8.28 -7.12 -3.10
C LYS A 21 8.82 -5.81 -2.54
N ARG A 22 9.62 -5.89 -1.47
CA ARG A 22 10.24 -4.72 -0.84
C ARG A 22 11.17 -3.98 -1.80
N ALA A 23 12.03 -4.70 -2.52
CA ALA A 23 12.92 -4.12 -3.52
C ALA A 23 12.15 -3.47 -4.67
N THR A 24 11.13 -4.14 -5.20
CA THR A 24 10.31 -3.62 -6.31
C THR A 24 9.55 -2.35 -5.89
N ALA A 25 8.99 -2.32 -4.68
CA ALA A 25 8.34 -1.13 -4.15
C ALA A 25 9.33 0.05 -3.97
N ALA A 26 10.57 -0.23 -3.53
CA ALA A 26 11.61 0.79 -3.43
C ALA A 26 12.01 1.35 -4.81
N VAL A 27 12.13 0.48 -5.82
CA VAL A 27 12.39 0.90 -7.21
C VAL A 27 11.28 1.81 -7.73
N ILE A 28 10.01 1.46 -7.50
CA ILE A 28 8.88 2.31 -7.92
C ILE A 28 9.00 3.72 -7.33
N ARG A 29 9.27 3.82 -6.03
CA ARG A 29 9.41 5.13 -5.34
C ARG A 29 10.60 5.92 -5.86
N ALA A 30 11.75 5.26 -6.05
CA ALA A 30 12.96 5.89 -6.54
C ALA A 30 12.82 6.38 -7.99
N LEU A 31 12.27 5.53 -8.87
CA LEU A 31 12.11 5.86 -10.29
C LEU A 31 11.03 6.93 -10.48
N SER A 32 9.89 6.81 -9.78
CA SER A 32 8.81 7.81 -9.85
C SER A 32 9.17 9.16 -9.23
N GLY A 33 10.14 9.21 -8.31
CA GLY A 33 10.45 10.40 -7.51
C GLY A 33 9.43 10.69 -6.41
N LYS A 34 8.52 9.74 -6.12
CA LYS A 34 7.45 9.88 -5.12
C LYS A 34 7.71 8.93 -3.94
N PRO A 35 8.35 9.39 -2.84
CA PRO A 35 8.69 8.53 -1.71
C PRO A 35 7.47 7.99 -0.97
N GLY A 36 6.37 8.76 -0.95
CA GLY A 36 5.10 8.38 -0.32
C GLY A 36 4.21 7.46 -1.16
N ALA A 37 4.64 7.02 -2.35
CA ALA A 37 3.82 6.16 -3.18
C ALA A 37 3.51 4.82 -2.48
N ALA A 38 2.21 4.57 -2.26
CA ALA A 38 1.71 3.30 -1.76
C ALA A 38 1.82 2.24 -2.86
N VAL A 39 2.57 1.16 -2.60
CA VAL A 39 2.73 0.05 -3.54
C VAL A 39 2.06 -1.18 -2.94
N THR A 40 1.10 -1.75 -3.67
CA THR A 40 0.34 -2.93 -3.23
C THR A 40 0.52 -4.08 -4.22
N PHE A 41 0.54 -5.31 -3.69
CA PHE A 41 0.63 -6.52 -4.51
C PHE A 41 -0.69 -7.29 -4.39
N ALA A 42 -1.48 -7.31 -5.46
CA ALA A 42 -2.78 -7.94 -5.51
C ALA A 42 -2.69 -9.39 -6.00
N SER A 43 -3.62 -10.23 -5.55
CA SER A 43 -3.76 -11.58 -6.09
C SER A 43 -4.19 -11.51 -7.56
N HIS A 44 -3.86 -12.54 -8.34
CA HIS A 44 -4.17 -12.58 -9.78
C HIS A 44 -5.67 -12.40 -10.09
N ALA A 45 -6.56 -12.76 -9.17
CA ALA A 45 -8.01 -12.59 -9.28
C ALA A 45 -8.50 -11.17 -8.97
N SER A 46 -7.71 -10.36 -8.26
CA SER A 46 -8.03 -8.98 -7.87
C SER A 46 -7.20 -7.94 -8.62
N TYR A 47 -6.20 -8.37 -9.39
CA TYR A 47 -5.39 -7.51 -10.23
C TYR A 47 -6.22 -7.01 -11.41
N ARG A 48 -6.30 -5.67 -11.52
CA ARG A 48 -6.77 -4.99 -12.72
C ARG A 48 -5.58 -4.25 -13.31
N GLU A 49 -5.28 -4.53 -14.57
CA GLU A 49 -4.14 -3.90 -15.27
C GLU A 49 -4.34 -2.39 -15.43
N ASN A 50 -5.60 -1.95 -15.51
CA ASN A 50 -5.99 -0.54 -15.50
C ASN A 50 -6.91 -0.27 -14.30
N GLN A 51 -6.39 0.43 -13.28
CA GLN A 51 -7.22 0.98 -12.22
C GLN A 51 -7.97 2.20 -12.78
N PRO A 52 -9.30 2.32 -12.57
CA PRO A 52 -10.03 3.49 -13.02
C PRO A 52 -9.50 4.75 -12.31
N ALA A 53 -9.28 5.81 -13.09
CA ALA A 53 -8.98 7.15 -12.62
C ALA A 53 -10.04 7.62 -11.60
N GLY A 54 -9.75 7.55 -10.31
CA GLY A 54 -10.70 7.88 -9.24
C GLY A 54 -10.45 7.26 -7.88
N ALA A 55 -9.48 6.36 -7.72
CA ALA A 55 -9.08 5.87 -6.40
C ALA A 55 -8.37 7.00 -5.60
N PRO A 56 -8.69 7.15 -4.29
CA PRO A 56 -8.02 8.14 -3.44
C PRO A 56 -6.58 7.67 -3.20
N GLU A 57 -5.65 8.45 -3.75
CA GLU A 57 -4.20 8.19 -3.88
C GLU A 57 -3.81 7.20 -4.99
N PRO A 58 -2.76 7.49 -5.79
CA PRO A 58 -2.30 6.62 -6.85
C PRO A 58 -1.55 5.42 -6.22
N ALA A 59 -2.31 4.48 -5.67
CA ALA A 59 -1.76 3.23 -5.16
C ALA A 59 -1.29 2.39 -6.35
N ALA A 60 0.02 2.34 -6.57
CA ALA A 60 0.62 1.49 -7.60
C ALA A 60 0.35 0.02 -7.25
N GLN A 61 -0.54 -0.61 -8.00
CA GLN A 61 -0.95 -1.99 -7.79
C GLN A 61 -0.23 -2.91 -8.77
N LEU A 62 0.48 -3.90 -8.26
CA LEU A 62 1.17 -4.93 -9.03
C LEU A 62 0.53 -6.30 -8.80
N PRO A 63 0.65 -7.24 -9.75
CA PRO A 63 0.26 -8.62 -9.50
C PRO A 63 1.24 -9.26 -8.50
N ALA A 64 0.75 -10.21 -7.71
CA ALA A 64 1.56 -10.95 -6.77
C ALA A 64 2.70 -11.69 -7.50
N PRO A 65 3.94 -11.67 -6.97
CA PRO A 65 5.03 -12.46 -7.53
C PRO A 65 4.67 -13.95 -7.57
N PRO A 66 5.04 -14.66 -8.65
CA PRO A 66 4.76 -16.08 -8.75
C PRO A 66 5.58 -16.86 -7.71
N PRO A 67 5.11 -18.04 -7.26
CA PRO A 67 5.76 -18.82 -6.22
C PRO A 67 7.15 -19.35 -6.63
N ASP A 68 7.38 -19.55 -7.93
CA ASP A 68 8.64 -19.96 -8.56
C ASP A 68 9.48 -18.75 -8.99
N LEU A 69 9.70 -17.81 -8.05
CA LEU A 69 10.41 -16.58 -8.33
C LEU A 69 11.88 -16.83 -8.74
N ASN A 70 12.17 -16.59 -10.01
CA ASN A 70 13.49 -16.67 -10.64
C ASN A 70 13.71 -15.45 -11.56
N PRO A 71 14.92 -15.22 -12.09
CA PRO A 71 15.19 -14.04 -12.94
C PRO A 71 14.26 -13.92 -14.16
N VAL A 72 13.83 -15.04 -14.75
CA VAL A 72 12.93 -15.06 -15.91
C VAL A 72 11.50 -14.71 -15.50
N THR A 73 10.98 -15.33 -14.44
CA THR A 73 9.61 -15.06 -13.95
C THR A 73 9.47 -13.69 -13.25
N ALA A 74 10.59 -13.13 -12.76
CA ALA A 74 10.64 -11.81 -12.16
C ALA A 74 10.68 -10.67 -13.19
N ALA A 75 11.25 -10.88 -14.37
CA ALA A 75 11.49 -9.81 -15.33
C ALA A 75 10.21 -9.12 -15.83
N PRO A 76 9.11 -9.83 -16.19
CA PRO A 76 7.86 -9.18 -16.57
C PRO A 76 7.24 -8.36 -15.44
N LEU A 77 7.34 -8.85 -14.20
CA LEU A 77 6.83 -8.12 -13.03
C LEU A 77 7.64 -6.85 -12.75
N ARG A 78 8.96 -6.89 -12.93
CA ARG A 78 9.81 -5.69 -12.89
C ARG A 78 9.45 -4.71 -14.00
N GLY A 79 9.16 -5.20 -15.21
CA GLY A 79 8.72 -4.35 -16.32
C GLY A 79 7.42 -3.61 -16.01
N ARG A 80 6.42 -4.31 -15.46
CA ARG A 80 5.17 -3.67 -14.99
C ARG A 80 5.44 -2.63 -13.91
N ALA A 81 6.35 -2.92 -12.97
CA ALA A 81 6.74 -1.98 -11.92
C ALA A 81 7.42 -0.72 -12.48
N ASP A 82 8.34 -0.89 -13.42
CA ASP A 82 9.02 0.22 -14.08
C ASP A 82 8.03 1.06 -14.89
N GLY A 83 7.12 0.43 -15.64
CA GLY A 83 6.04 1.11 -16.37
C GLY A 83 5.16 1.96 -15.46
N LEU A 84 4.67 1.38 -14.37
CA LEU A 84 3.90 2.11 -13.34
C LEU A 84 4.67 3.30 -12.77
N ALA A 85 5.95 3.13 -12.48
CA ALA A 85 6.78 4.21 -11.94
C ALA A 85 7.05 5.33 -12.96
N LEU A 86 7.19 4.99 -14.25
CA LEU A 86 7.27 5.97 -15.33
C LEU A 86 5.96 6.73 -15.51
N THR A 87 4.81 6.04 -15.43
CA THR A 87 3.49 6.69 -15.41
C THR A 87 3.42 7.68 -14.24
N LEU A 88 3.75 7.26 -13.02
CA LEU A 88 3.75 8.14 -11.85
C LEU A 88 4.66 9.37 -12.00
N ARG A 89 5.72 9.28 -12.81
CA ARG A 89 6.70 10.35 -13.02
C ARG A 89 6.32 11.32 -14.14
N TYR A 90 5.88 10.79 -15.28
CA TYR A 90 5.77 11.53 -16.53
C TYR A 90 4.34 11.73 -17.03
N HIS A 91 3.36 11.11 -16.38
CA HIS A 91 1.95 11.25 -16.71
C HIS A 91 1.29 12.31 -15.83
N ASP A 92 0.65 13.28 -16.48
CA ASP A 92 -0.28 14.22 -15.86
C ASP A 92 -1.73 13.75 -16.08
N GLU A 93 -2.37 13.35 -14.98
CA GLU A 93 -3.74 12.82 -14.99
C GLU A 93 -4.77 13.87 -15.45
N GLY A 94 -4.54 15.16 -15.14
CA GLY A 94 -5.43 16.25 -15.52
C GLY A 94 -5.50 16.43 -17.04
N THR A 95 -4.33 16.53 -17.68
CA THR A 95 -4.21 16.60 -19.14
C THR A 95 -4.77 15.34 -19.79
N HIS A 96 -4.43 14.15 -19.27
CA HIS A 96 -4.94 12.90 -19.83
C HIS A 96 -6.47 12.85 -19.82
N ARG A 97 -7.09 13.16 -18.67
CA ARG A 97 -8.55 13.17 -18.52
C ARG A 97 -9.24 14.15 -19.47
N ARG A 98 -8.67 15.34 -19.66
CA ARG A 98 -9.21 16.38 -20.55
C ARG A 98 -9.31 15.94 -22.01
N TYR A 99 -8.31 15.21 -22.49
CA TYR A 99 -8.21 14.79 -23.88
C TYR A 99 -8.74 13.36 -24.13
N ARG A 100 -9.08 12.63 -23.07
CA ARG A 100 -9.52 11.24 -23.16
C ARG A 100 -10.82 11.10 -23.98
N PRO A 101 -10.86 10.21 -24.99
CA PRO A 101 -12.07 9.91 -25.75
C PRO A 101 -13.20 9.31 -24.90
N GLN A 102 -14.44 9.39 -25.42
CA GLN A 102 -15.62 8.86 -24.74
C GLN A 102 -15.92 7.41 -25.11
N GLY A 103 -15.73 7.03 -26.38
CA GLY A 103 -15.95 5.67 -26.87
C GLY A 103 -14.91 4.68 -26.35
N GLU A 104 -15.31 3.42 -26.21
CA GLU A 104 -14.50 2.39 -25.57
C GLU A 104 -13.23 2.06 -26.36
N ASN A 105 -13.34 1.92 -27.68
CA ASN A 105 -12.20 1.57 -28.55
C ASN A 105 -11.24 2.74 -28.66
N ALA A 106 -11.76 3.94 -28.92
CA ALA A 106 -10.97 5.16 -28.97
C ALA A 106 -10.21 5.40 -27.67
N ARG A 107 -10.87 5.19 -26.52
CA ARG A 107 -10.25 5.32 -25.19
C ARG A 107 -9.16 4.29 -24.98
N ALA A 108 -9.38 3.03 -25.36
CA ALA A 108 -8.37 1.98 -25.24
C ALA A 108 -7.11 2.29 -26.08
N VAL A 109 -7.29 2.80 -27.31
CA VAL A 109 -6.17 3.23 -28.17
C VAL A 109 -5.45 4.44 -27.55
N PHE A 110 -6.19 5.43 -27.06
CA PHE A 110 -5.63 6.62 -26.42
C PHE A 110 -4.77 6.25 -25.20
N ASP A 111 -5.32 5.47 -24.27
CA ASP A 111 -4.63 5.03 -23.06
C ASP A 111 -3.37 4.21 -23.41
N ALA A 112 -3.44 3.33 -24.42
CA ALA A 112 -2.29 2.53 -24.85
C ALA A 112 -1.16 3.37 -25.47
N VAL A 113 -1.50 4.37 -26.27
CA VAL A 113 -0.51 5.27 -26.89
C VAL A 113 0.13 6.20 -25.87
N GLU A 114 -0.61 6.60 -24.83
CA GLU A 114 -0.07 7.35 -23.69
C GLU A 114 0.87 6.51 -22.83
N GLU A 115 0.56 5.24 -22.59
CA GLU A 115 1.48 4.29 -21.93
C GLU A 115 2.81 4.19 -22.69
N VAL A 116 2.74 4.09 -24.03
CA VAL A 116 3.94 4.09 -24.90
C VAL A 116 4.75 5.38 -24.76
N ARG A 117 4.11 6.55 -24.55
CA ARG A 117 4.81 7.83 -24.37
C ARG A 117 5.68 7.81 -23.12
N VAL A 118 5.11 7.41 -21.98
CA VAL A 118 5.83 7.39 -20.70
C VAL A 118 6.93 6.33 -20.69
N GLU A 119 6.69 5.17 -21.32
CA GLU A 119 7.72 4.15 -21.54
C GLU A 119 8.87 4.68 -22.40
N ALA A 120 8.57 5.34 -23.52
CA ALA A 120 9.58 5.89 -24.43
C ALA A 120 10.48 6.94 -23.75
N LEU A 121 9.93 7.75 -22.84
CA LEU A 121 10.73 8.68 -22.01
C LEU A 121 11.68 7.94 -21.07
N GLY A 122 11.26 6.82 -20.49
CA GLY A 122 12.07 6.00 -19.60
C GLY A 122 13.20 5.25 -20.31
N VAL A 123 12.88 4.60 -21.43
CA VAL A 123 13.81 3.77 -22.22
C VAL A 123 15.03 4.57 -22.68
N ARG A 124 14.86 5.85 -23.05
CA ARG A 124 15.94 6.72 -23.52
C ARG A 124 17.05 6.95 -22.49
N CYS A 125 16.73 6.85 -21.21
CA CYS A 125 17.63 7.20 -20.11
C CYS A 125 18.12 5.97 -19.34
N LEU A 126 17.37 4.87 -19.35
CA LEU A 126 17.58 3.73 -18.44
C LEU A 126 17.54 2.39 -19.20
N PRO A 127 18.70 1.83 -19.60
CA PRO A 127 18.74 0.59 -20.38
C PRO A 127 18.20 -0.63 -19.60
N GLY A 128 18.33 -0.64 -18.27
CA GLY A 128 17.74 -1.68 -17.43
C GLY A 128 16.21 -1.68 -17.45
N VAL A 129 15.61 -0.48 -17.44
CA VAL A 129 14.16 -0.30 -17.58
C VAL A 129 13.70 -0.76 -18.96
N ALA A 130 14.46 -0.46 -20.02
CA ALA A 130 14.16 -0.93 -21.36
C ALA A 130 14.07 -2.47 -21.44
N ALA A 131 15.03 -3.18 -20.83
CA ALA A 131 15.02 -4.64 -20.77
C ALA A 131 13.82 -5.20 -19.99
N ASN A 132 13.48 -4.60 -18.85
CA ASN A 132 12.33 -5.01 -18.05
C ASN A 132 11.00 -4.76 -18.78
N LEU A 133 10.82 -3.58 -19.38
CA LEU A 133 9.65 -3.24 -20.18
C LEU A 133 9.51 -4.15 -21.40
N ALA A 134 10.61 -4.61 -22.01
CA ALA A 134 10.59 -5.57 -23.11
C ALA A 134 10.09 -6.94 -22.64
N ALA A 135 10.51 -7.40 -21.45
CA ALA A 135 10.04 -8.65 -20.86
C ALA A 135 8.53 -8.60 -20.51
N ALA A 136 8.04 -7.46 -20.00
CA ALA A 136 6.62 -7.27 -19.75
C ALA A 136 5.79 -7.28 -21.04
N LEU A 137 6.30 -6.63 -22.09
CA LEU A 137 5.65 -6.63 -23.41
C LEU A 137 5.62 -8.03 -24.03
N ASP A 138 6.71 -8.79 -23.96
CA ASP A 138 6.76 -10.16 -24.48
C ASP A 138 5.72 -11.05 -23.77
N GLN A 139 5.59 -10.94 -22.44
CA GLN A 139 4.55 -11.65 -21.69
C GLN A 139 3.14 -11.23 -22.13
N ARG A 140 2.90 -9.95 -22.44
CA ARG A 140 1.61 -9.45 -22.93
C ARG A 140 1.27 -10.03 -24.31
N CYS A 141 2.24 -10.06 -25.22
CA CYS A 141 2.07 -10.60 -26.57
C CYS A 141 1.83 -12.13 -26.59
N GLN A 142 2.31 -12.86 -25.58
CA GLN A 142 2.05 -14.30 -25.46
C GLN A 142 0.56 -14.65 -25.37
N ALA A 143 -0.31 -13.73 -24.95
CA ALA A 143 -1.76 -13.95 -24.94
C ALA A 143 -2.39 -14.04 -26.35
N PHE A 144 -1.66 -13.64 -27.39
CA PHE A 144 -2.15 -13.55 -28.76
C PHE A 144 -1.34 -14.42 -29.74
N THR A 145 -0.55 -15.37 -29.26
CA THR A 145 0.27 -16.21 -30.16
C THR A 145 -0.56 -17.11 -31.08
N ASP A 146 -1.78 -17.46 -30.65
CA ASP A 146 -2.65 -18.40 -31.38
C ASP A 146 -3.67 -17.69 -32.30
N CYS A 147 -3.63 -16.34 -32.39
CA CYS A 147 -4.54 -15.57 -33.24
C CYS A 147 -4.35 -15.90 -34.73
N GLN A 148 -5.45 -15.95 -35.48
CA GLN A 148 -5.42 -16.29 -36.91
C GLN A 148 -5.80 -15.09 -37.78
N THR A 149 -6.63 -14.21 -37.24
CA THR A 149 -7.17 -13.04 -37.95
C THR A 149 -6.92 -11.76 -37.16
N ALA A 150 -6.97 -10.61 -37.83
CA ALA A 150 -6.80 -9.32 -37.16
C ALA A 150 -7.90 -9.06 -36.12
N ASP A 151 -9.12 -9.55 -36.37
CA ASP A 151 -10.28 -9.41 -35.48
C ASP A 151 -10.10 -10.11 -34.12
N ASP A 152 -9.21 -11.11 -34.04
CA ASP A 152 -8.87 -11.81 -32.80
C ASP A 152 -8.02 -10.94 -31.84
N ILE A 153 -7.46 -9.84 -32.34
CA ILE A 153 -6.55 -8.96 -31.61
C ILE A 153 -7.24 -7.61 -31.37
N PRO A 154 -7.30 -7.12 -30.13
CA PRO A 154 -7.80 -5.77 -29.86
C PRO A 154 -6.95 -4.71 -30.58
N LEU A 155 -7.61 -3.78 -31.29
CA LEU A 155 -6.95 -2.70 -32.02
C LEU A 155 -5.93 -1.93 -31.17
N ALA A 156 -6.25 -1.67 -29.90
CA ALA A 156 -5.36 -0.98 -28.97
C ALA A 156 -4.02 -1.71 -28.76
N GLU A 157 -3.98 -3.04 -28.77
CA GLU A 157 -2.76 -3.83 -28.63
C GLU A 157 -1.89 -3.78 -29.90
N ALA A 158 -2.52 -3.83 -31.06
CA ALA A 158 -1.82 -3.68 -32.34
C ALA A 158 -1.17 -2.28 -32.45
N ILE A 159 -1.95 -1.23 -32.18
CA ILE A 159 -1.46 0.15 -32.21
C ILE A 159 -0.36 0.38 -31.15
N ARG A 160 -0.48 -0.20 -29.96
CA ARG A 160 0.57 -0.16 -28.92
C ARG A 160 1.91 -0.66 -29.44
N LEU A 161 1.94 -1.83 -30.09
CA LEU A 161 3.17 -2.41 -30.63
C LEU A 161 3.79 -1.54 -31.73
N MET A 162 2.97 -1.04 -32.64
CA MET A 162 3.43 -0.20 -33.74
C MET A 162 3.88 1.19 -33.26
N ALA A 163 3.17 1.78 -32.32
CA ALA A 163 3.56 3.02 -31.65
C ALA A 163 4.88 2.83 -30.91
N ARG A 164 5.07 1.74 -30.16
CA ARG A 164 6.32 1.48 -29.45
C ARG A 164 7.50 1.32 -30.39
N GLN A 165 7.33 0.60 -31.51
CA GLN A 165 8.38 0.45 -32.52
C GLN A 165 8.80 1.81 -33.10
N THR A 166 7.84 2.68 -33.38
CA THR A 166 8.08 3.96 -34.06
C THR A 166 8.55 5.06 -33.10
N VAL A 167 7.91 5.18 -31.94
CA VAL A 167 8.13 6.23 -30.94
C VAL A 167 9.33 5.93 -30.06
N ALA A 168 9.42 4.72 -29.49
CA ALA A 168 10.52 4.32 -28.62
C ALA A 168 11.75 3.83 -29.43
N GLY A 169 11.56 3.42 -30.69
CA GLY A 169 12.64 2.87 -31.53
C GLY A 169 13.07 1.46 -31.14
N GLU A 170 12.28 0.79 -30.30
CA GLU A 170 12.54 -0.57 -29.81
C GLU A 170 12.07 -1.62 -30.82
N LYS A 171 12.72 -2.79 -30.79
CA LYS A 171 12.31 -3.91 -31.66
C LYS A 171 11.05 -4.57 -31.12
N ILE A 172 10.15 -4.96 -32.02
CA ILE A 172 8.97 -5.76 -31.67
C ILE A 172 9.45 -7.14 -31.17
N PRO A 173 8.97 -7.63 -30.01
CA PRO A 173 9.31 -8.96 -29.50
C PRO A 173 8.86 -10.06 -30.45
N ALA A 174 9.50 -11.23 -30.40
CA ALA A 174 9.20 -12.32 -31.32
C ALA A 174 7.72 -12.78 -31.21
N SER A 175 7.18 -12.82 -29.99
CA SER A 175 5.79 -13.13 -29.69
C SER A 175 4.78 -12.17 -30.32
N GLY A 176 5.15 -10.91 -30.57
CA GLY A 176 4.27 -9.88 -31.12
C GLY A 176 4.37 -9.64 -32.63
N ARG A 177 5.29 -10.32 -33.33
CA ARG A 177 5.50 -10.09 -34.79
C ARG A 177 4.29 -10.45 -35.61
N HIS A 178 3.71 -11.62 -35.35
CA HIS A 178 2.52 -12.12 -36.05
C HIS A 178 1.33 -11.15 -35.91
N MET A 179 1.14 -10.56 -34.72
CA MET A 179 0.09 -9.54 -34.50
C MET A 179 0.25 -8.33 -35.43
N VAL A 180 1.48 -7.84 -35.57
CA VAL A 180 1.77 -6.69 -36.45
C VAL A 180 1.64 -7.09 -37.92
N GLU A 181 2.04 -8.30 -38.31
CA GLU A 181 1.88 -8.80 -39.67
C GLU A 181 0.41 -8.90 -40.11
N LEU A 182 -0.50 -9.26 -39.19
CA LEU A 182 -1.95 -9.30 -39.43
C LEU A 182 -2.57 -7.90 -39.58
N TRP A 183 -2.14 -6.94 -38.76
CA TRP A 183 -2.73 -5.59 -38.72
C TRP A 183 -2.13 -4.63 -39.74
N GLN A 184 -0.84 -4.76 -40.06
CA GLN A 184 -0.14 -3.82 -40.92
C GLN A 184 -0.80 -3.60 -42.30
N PRO A 185 -1.34 -4.63 -42.99
CA PRO A 185 -2.02 -4.43 -44.27
C PRO A 185 -3.36 -3.69 -44.17
N LEU A 186 -3.99 -3.66 -42.99
CA LEU A 186 -5.29 -3.03 -42.74
C LEU A 186 -5.18 -1.56 -42.37
N LEU A 187 -3.96 -1.07 -42.09
CA LEU A 187 -3.72 0.30 -41.67
C LEU A 187 -3.32 1.19 -42.85
N ASP A 188 -3.99 2.32 -42.97
CA ASP A 188 -3.70 3.33 -43.98
C ASP A 188 -2.35 4.03 -43.74
N ALA A 189 -1.77 4.57 -44.82
CA ALA A 189 -0.56 5.40 -44.76
C ALA A 189 -0.71 6.66 -43.86
N ARG A 190 -1.96 7.09 -43.59
CA ARG A 190 -2.28 8.18 -42.65
C ARG A 190 -1.89 7.81 -41.21
N VAL A 191 -2.24 6.59 -40.79
CA VAL A 191 -1.93 6.04 -39.47
C VAL A 191 -0.41 5.99 -39.26
N GLU A 192 0.35 5.50 -40.25
CA GLU A 192 1.82 5.49 -40.17
C GLU A 192 2.43 6.89 -40.04
N LYS A 193 1.87 7.88 -40.74
CA LYS A 193 2.32 9.27 -40.65
C LYS A 193 2.04 9.85 -39.26
N CYS A 194 0.88 9.56 -38.68
CA CYS A 194 0.52 9.99 -37.34
C CYS A 194 1.39 9.31 -36.26
N LEU A 195 1.69 8.02 -36.39
CA LEU A 195 2.65 7.33 -35.50
C LEU A 195 4.05 7.98 -35.54
N LYS A 196 4.51 8.41 -36.72
CA LYS A 196 5.78 9.17 -36.85
C LYS A 196 5.69 10.56 -36.23
N ALA A 197 4.53 11.23 -36.30
CA ALA A 197 4.31 12.52 -35.67
C ALA A 197 4.35 12.42 -34.14
N LEU A 198 3.81 11.34 -33.56
CA LEU A 198 3.88 11.07 -32.12
C LEU A 198 5.31 11.06 -31.56
N ARG A 199 6.28 10.57 -32.35
CA ARG A 199 7.70 10.58 -31.98
C ARG A 199 8.26 12.00 -31.75
N ALA A 200 7.77 12.99 -32.49
CA ALA A 200 8.24 14.37 -32.36
C ALA A 200 7.71 15.06 -31.10
N CYS A 201 6.55 14.63 -30.58
CA CYS A 201 5.86 15.26 -29.45
C CYS A 201 5.93 14.49 -28.13
N VAL A 202 6.75 13.43 -28.03
CA VAL A 202 6.88 12.60 -26.80
C VAL A 202 7.13 13.40 -25.52
N GLY A 203 7.84 14.53 -25.61
CA GLY A 203 8.18 15.38 -24.47
C GLY A 203 7.05 16.29 -23.98
N ASP A 204 5.97 16.46 -24.74
CA ASP A 204 4.85 17.33 -24.40
C ASP A 204 3.54 16.52 -24.44
N GLN A 205 3.00 16.22 -23.26
CA GLN A 205 1.82 15.37 -23.13
C GLN A 205 0.58 15.99 -23.79
N ARG A 206 0.46 17.32 -23.85
CA ARG A 206 -0.68 17.98 -24.48
C ARG A 206 -0.64 17.81 -25.99
N LEU A 207 0.49 18.16 -26.60
CA LEU A 207 0.68 18.00 -28.04
C LEU A 207 0.60 16.53 -28.47
N TYR A 208 1.11 15.63 -27.63
CA TYR A 208 0.99 14.19 -27.85
C TYR A 208 -0.46 13.72 -27.77
N SER A 209 -1.25 14.21 -26.81
CA SER A 209 -2.68 13.89 -26.68
C SER A 209 -3.49 14.39 -27.88
N GLU A 210 -3.22 15.60 -28.37
CA GLU A 210 -3.84 16.15 -29.58
C GLU A 210 -3.52 15.29 -30.81
N THR A 211 -2.25 14.88 -30.95
CA THR A 211 -1.80 13.99 -32.04
C THR A 211 -2.42 12.59 -31.91
N ALA A 212 -2.58 12.07 -30.69
CA ALA A 212 -3.24 10.79 -30.44
C ALA A 212 -4.73 10.83 -30.79
N ARG A 213 -5.43 11.95 -30.57
CA ARG A 213 -6.81 12.13 -31.05
C ARG A 213 -6.89 12.17 -32.57
N GLN A 214 -5.90 12.78 -33.25
CA GLN A 214 -5.81 12.72 -34.71
C GLN A 214 -5.57 11.29 -35.21
N LEU A 215 -4.70 10.53 -34.55
CA LEU A 215 -4.47 9.11 -34.85
C LEU A 215 -5.78 8.31 -34.76
N ILE A 216 -6.58 8.53 -33.72
CA ILE A 216 -7.88 7.87 -33.54
C ILE A 216 -8.86 8.25 -34.64
N ALA A 217 -8.88 9.51 -35.07
CA ALA A 217 -9.69 9.94 -36.21
C ALA A 217 -9.25 9.26 -37.52
N ASP A 218 -7.94 9.07 -37.72
CA ASP A 218 -7.39 8.37 -38.89
C ASP A 218 -7.59 6.84 -38.83
N LEU A 219 -7.98 6.29 -37.68
CA LEU A 219 -8.41 4.91 -37.49
C LEU A 219 -9.92 4.73 -37.68
N ASP A 220 -10.60 5.73 -38.26
CA ASP A 220 -12.05 5.78 -38.48
C ASP A 220 -12.90 5.68 -37.19
N LEU A 221 -12.32 6.07 -36.04
CA LEU A 221 -12.99 6.13 -34.73
C LEU A 221 -13.31 7.57 -34.31
N ALA A 222 -13.55 8.45 -35.29
CA ALA A 222 -13.74 9.88 -35.06
C ALA A 222 -15.03 10.21 -34.29
N ASP A 223 -16.07 9.40 -34.45
CA ASP A 223 -17.35 9.47 -33.75
C ASP A 223 -17.22 9.11 -32.25
N GLU A 224 -16.25 8.27 -31.89
CA GLU A 224 -15.96 7.88 -30.51
C GLU A 224 -15.16 8.94 -29.71
N LEU A 225 -14.66 10.00 -30.35
CA LEU A 225 -13.78 11.00 -29.72
C LEU A 225 -14.46 11.85 -28.65
N GLY A 226 -15.76 12.15 -28.83
CA GLY A 226 -16.53 13.07 -27.98
C GLY A 226 -15.93 14.49 -27.89
N GLU A 227 -16.58 15.36 -27.10
CA GLU A 227 -16.07 16.70 -26.79
C GLU A 227 -14.99 16.64 -25.71
N MET A 228 -13.99 17.52 -25.82
CA MET A 228 -12.97 17.68 -24.78
C MET A 228 -13.61 18.25 -23.51
N GLN A 229 -13.28 17.67 -22.35
CA GLN A 229 -13.80 18.16 -21.08
C GLN A 229 -13.17 19.51 -20.75
N THR A 230 -13.98 20.52 -20.45
CA THR A 230 -13.50 21.76 -19.83
C THR A 230 -13.25 21.50 -18.36
N CYS A 231 -12.02 21.74 -17.91
CA CYS A 231 -11.72 21.78 -16.47
C CYS A 231 -12.27 23.12 -15.92
N PRO A 232 -12.92 23.15 -14.75
CA PRO A 232 -12.96 24.36 -13.94
C PRO A 232 -11.51 24.58 -13.49
N ASP A 233 -10.84 25.55 -14.11
CA ASP A 233 -9.45 25.90 -13.77
C ASP A 233 -9.42 26.75 -12.49
N GLY A 234 -8.29 26.68 -11.79
CA GLY A 234 -8.15 27.00 -10.36
C GLY A 234 -8.60 28.38 -9.89
N GLU A 235 -9.20 28.40 -8.70
CA GLU A 235 -9.27 29.60 -7.87
C GLU A 235 -7.86 29.93 -7.34
N THR A 236 -7.25 30.93 -7.96
CA THR A 236 -6.23 31.77 -7.34
C THR A 236 -6.86 32.49 -6.14
N PRO A 237 -6.22 32.49 -4.95
CA PRO A 237 -6.71 33.27 -3.83
C PRO A 237 -6.29 34.73 -4.03
N GLU A 238 -7.18 35.55 -4.59
CA GLU A 238 -7.12 37.01 -4.42
C GLU A 238 -7.95 37.39 -3.19
N GLY A 239 -7.36 38.22 -2.33
CA GLY A 239 -7.95 38.67 -1.08
C GLY A 239 -8.82 39.91 -1.20
N GLU A 240 -9.31 40.33 -0.02
CA GLU A 240 -10.11 41.54 0.31
C GLU A 240 -11.58 41.46 -0.18
N ASP A 241 -12.63 41.79 0.59
CA ASP A 241 -12.80 42.49 1.87
C ASP A 241 -14.24 42.24 2.38
N ASP A 242 -14.47 42.63 3.63
CA ASP A 242 -15.66 42.59 4.51
C ASP A 242 -17.08 42.76 3.91
N GLY A 243 -18.05 42.14 4.60
CA GLY A 243 -19.48 42.45 4.48
C GLY A 243 -20.38 41.58 5.37
N GLU A 244 -20.71 42.10 6.55
CA GLU A 244 -21.59 41.52 7.58
C GLU A 244 -23.06 41.30 7.17
N ASP A 245 -23.69 40.37 7.90
CA ASP A 245 -25.10 40.32 8.34
C ASP A 245 -26.25 40.09 7.33
N GLN A 246 -26.92 38.92 7.41
CA GLN A 246 -28.24 38.79 8.07
C GLN A 246 -28.79 37.34 8.09
N ALA A 247 -29.56 37.10 9.16
CA ALA A 247 -30.07 35.85 9.70
C ALA A 247 -31.28 35.22 8.93
N PRO A 248 -31.77 34.03 9.34
CA PRO A 248 -32.58 33.11 8.53
C PRO A 248 -34.10 33.36 8.64
N GLY A 249 -34.86 32.89 7.63
CA GLY A 249 -36.32 32.93 7.60
C GLY A 249 -36.91 31.58 7.17
N GLU A 250 -37.74 31.03 8.06
CA GLU A 250 -38.52 29.79 7.95
C GLU A 250 -39.69 29.91 6.94
N GLY A 251 -40.20 28.76 6.47
CA GLY A 251 -41.40 28.69 5.62
C GLY A 251 -41.82 27.27 5.24
N GLU A 252 -42.42 26.58 6.21
CA GLU A 252 -43.37 25.44 6.10
C GLU A 252 -44.46 25.68 5.02
N MET A 253 -45.29 24.77 4.51
CA MET A 253 -45.60 23.34 4.64
C MET A 253 -46.58 22.98 3.48
N GLU A 254 -46.99 21.70 3.42
CA GLU A 254 -48.22 21.12 2.83
C GLU A 254 -47.99 20.20 1.61
N ALA A 255 -48.57 19.01 1.52
CA ALA A 255 -49.26 18.12 2.46
C ALA A 255 -49.44 16.74 1.78
N GLU A 256 -49.32 15.69 2.61
CA GLU A 256 -49.85 14.30 2.61
C GLU A 256 -51.24 14.04 1.92
N PRO A 257 -51.84 12.82 1.88
CA PRO A 257 -51.52 11.54 2.58
C PRO A 257 -51.70 10.24 1.76
N GLY A 258 -51.41 9.08 2.37
CA GLY A 258 -51.86 7.77 1.86
C GLY A 258 -51.38 6.54 2.66
N ALA A 259 -51.85 6.42 3.90
CA ALA A 259 -51.50 5.41 4.91
C ALA A 259 -51.80 3.93 4.58
N ALA A 260 -51.01 3.03 5.19
CA ALA A 260 -51.50 1.77 5.78
C ALA A 260 -50.57 1.34 6.93
N GLU A 261 -51.12 1.49 8.13
CA GLU A 261 -50.63 1.17 9.47
C GLU A 261 -50.66 -0.33 9.82
N MET A 262 -49.86 -0.71 10.83
CA MET A 262 -50.16 -1.56 12.01
C MET A 262 -48.85 -2.22 12.47
N ASP A 263 -48.48 -2.35 13.75
CA ASP A 263 -49.02 -2.02 15.08
C ASP A 263 -47.88 -2.52 16.02
N SER A 264 -47.13 -1.68 16.73
CA SER A 264 -47.36 -1.17 18.10
C SER A 264 -46.71 -1.96 19.24
N ALA A 265 -46.35 -1.16 20.26
CA ALA A 265 -46.07 -1.44 21.66
C ALA A 265 -44.63 -1.84 22.05
N GLU A 266 -43.97 -1.25 23.05
CA GLU A 266 -44.25 -0.16 24.01
C GLU A 266 -42.85 0.12 24.66
N THR A 267 -42.32 1.34 24.58
CA THR A 267 -42.27 2.41 25.61
C THR A 267 -41.66 2.06 26.98
N GLY A 268 -40.84 3.00 27.46
CA GLY A 268 -40.19 2.99 28.77
C GLY A 268 -39.07 4.04 28.87
N GLU A 269 -39.45 5.31 28.78
CA GLU A 269 -38.70 6.50 29.25
C GLU A 269 -38.43 6.38 30.78
N GLU A 270 -37.57 7.10 31.51
CA GLU A 270 -36.88 8.39 31.43
C GLU A 270 -35.64 8.31 32.34
N ALA A 271 -34.68 9.21 32.18
CA ALA A 271 -34.26 10.17 33.22
C ALA A 271 -32.85 10.69 32.91
N GLY A 272 -32.77 11.98 32.57
CA GLY A 272 -31.52 12.72 32.62
C GLY A 272 -31.10 12.97 34.07
N ASP A 273 -29.79 12.99 34.29
CA ASP A 273 -29.19 13.75 35.37
C ASP A 273 -27.87 14.35 34.87
N GLY A 274 -27.80 15.67 34.95
CA GLY A 274 -26.60 16.43 34.67
C GLY A 274 -25.75 16.50 35.92
N VAL A 275 -24.48 16.14 35.81
CA VAL A 275 -23.48 16.55 36.79
C VAL A 275 -22.29 17.13 36.04
N ALA A 276 -22.28 18.46 35.99
CA ALA A 276 -21.05 19.22 36.01
C ALA A 276 -20.27 18.85 37.28
N SER A 277 -19.03 18.39 37.13
CA SER A 277 -18.08 18.30 38.24
C SER A 277 -16.70 18.67 37.71
N GLU A 278 -16.40 19.95 37.89
CA GLU A 278 -15.15 20.46 38.45
C GLU A 278 -13.92 19.57 38.23
N VAL A 279 -13.27 19.76 37.08
CA VAL A 279 -11.86 19.43 36.94
C VAL A 279 -11.06 20.45 37.75
N ASP A 280 -10.58 19.99 38.90
CA ASP A 280 -9.70 20.67 39.84
C ASP A 280 -8.52 21.36 39.12
N GLU A 281 -8.53 22.69 39.18
CA GLU A 281 -7.52 23.61 38.70
C GLU A 281 -6.37 23.68 39.70
N SER A 282 -5.62 22.58 39.82
CA SER A 282 -4.44 22.48 40.69
C SER A 282 -3.21 21.93 39.94
N LEU A 283 -2.95 22.48 38.75
CA LEU A 283 -1.66 22.36 38.07
C LEU A 283 -1.00 23.76 38.03
N PRO A 284 0.18 23.97 38.66
CA PRO A 284 0.87 25.24 38.53
C PRO A 284 1.33 25.46 37.08
N PRO A 285 1.35 26.70 36.58
CA PRO A 285 1.76 26.98 35.21
C PRO A 285 3.25 26.61 35.06
N VAL A 286 3.52 25.58 34.27
CA VAL A 286 4.88 25.22 33.85
C VAL A 286 5.42 26.40 33.06
N GLY A 287 6.47 27.02 33.60
CA GLY A 287 7.18 28.11 32.98
C GLY A 287 7.60 27.77 31.55
N ALA A 288 7.56 28.78 30.69
CA ALA A 288 7.88 28.70 29.28
C ALA A 288 9.32 28.20 29.04
N GLU A 289 9.50 26.89 28.95
CA GLU A 289 10.55 26.32 28.11
C GLU A 289 9.96 26.09 26.73
N GLN A 290 10.58 26.73 25.74
CA GLN A 290 10.16 26.70 24.34
C GLN A 290 9.91 25.26 23.89
N PRO A 291 8.77 24.96 23.24
CA PRO A 291 8.55 23.62 22.71
C PRO A 291 9.63 23.37 21.65
N ALA A 292 10.52 22.41 21.95
CA ALA A 292 11.38 21.84 20.94
C ALA A 292 10.48 21.43 19.77
N THR A 293 10.74 22.02 18.60
CA THR A 293 9.99 21.84 17.35
C THR A 293 9.36 20.47 17.27
N ALA A 294 8.02 20.42 17.16
CA ALA A 294 7.25 19.18 17.03
C ALA A 294 7.91 18.29 15.96
N LYS A 295 8.59 17.23 16.39
CA LYS A 295 9.11 16.22 15.48
C LYS A 295 7.90 15.60 14.79
N ARG A 296 7.91 15.62 13.45
CA ARG A 296 6.88 14.99 12.61
C ARG A 296 6.51 13.62 13.17
N HIS A 297 5.22 13.30 13.18
CA HIS A 297 4.75 11.95 13.49
C HIS A 297 5.49 10.95 12.59
N ALA A 298 6.20 9.99 13.18
CA ALA A 298 6.95 8.99 12.45
C ALA A 298 5.99 8.16 11.59
N THR A 299 6.13 8.25 10.28
CA THR A 299 5.39 7.42 9.32
C THR A 299 6.06 6.05 9.22
N PRO A 300 5.31 4.98 8.87
CA PRO A 300 5.90 3.66 8.58
C PRO A 300 6.92 3.73 7.43
N GLY A 301 8.18 3.98 7.75
CA GLY A 301 9.25 4.25 6.77
C GLY A 301 10.38 5.11 7.32
N ASP A 302 10.12 5.95 8.33
CA ASP A 302 11.13 6.85 8.92
C ASP A 302 12.28 6.10 9.65
N ASN A 303 12.13 4.79 9.88
CA ASN A 303 13.17 3.92 10.43
C ASN A 303 14.02 3.21 9.36
N LEU A 304 13.75 3.42 8.06
CA LEU A 304 14.68 3.01 7.00
C LEU A 304 15.76 4.10 6.95
N GLY A 305 16.77 3.94 7.80
CA GLY A 305 17.96 4.80 7.79
C GLY A 305 18.53 4.97 6.39
N ASP A 306 19.11 6.15 6.16
CA ASP A 306 19.72 6.54 4.89
C ASP A 306 20.76 5.50 4.46
N TYR A 307 20.47 4.74 3.38
CA TYR A 307 21.23 3.58 2.91
C TYR A 307 22.67 3.90 2.49
N ASN A 308 23.00 5.18 2.32
CA ASN A 308 24.34 5.66 2.01
C ASN A 308 25.17 6.03 3.25
N THR A 309 24.60 5.96 4.45
CA THR A 309 25.36 6.11 5.68
C THR A 309 26.08 4.80 5.96
N PRO A 310 27.40 4.78 6.22
CA PRO A 310 28.05 3.58 6.70
C PRO A 310 27.27 3.04 7.91
N ALA A 311 26.92 1.76 7.87
CA ALA A 311 26.15 1.13 8.92
C ALA A 311 26.87 1.35 10.26
N TYR A 312 26.13 1.83 11.27
CA TYR A 312 26.67 2.04 12.60
C TYR A 312 27.41 0.78 13.07
N ARG A 313 28.70 0.91 13.35
CA ARG A 313 29.52 -0.17 13.87
C ARG A 313 29.87 0.17 15.31
N ALA A 314 29.45 -0.70 16.24
CA ALA A 314 29.86 -0.57 17.62
C ALA A 314 31.39 -0.67 17.72
N PHE A 315 32.01 0.23 18.49
CA PHE A 315 33.46 0.26 18.69
C PHE A 315 33.95 -0.99 19.45
N THR A 316 33.22 -1.40 20.49
CA THR A 316 33.44 -2.65 21.24
C THR A 316 32.12 -3.15 21.79
N ALA A 317 32.01 -4.47 21.96
CA ALA A 317 30.92 -5.16 22.65
C ALA A 317 31.42 -5.90 23.92
N ASP A 318 32.68 -5.69 24.30
CA ASP A 318 33.35 -6.47 25.37
C ASP A 318 32.74 -6.23 26.76
N PHE A 319 32.03 -5.11 26.92
CA PHE A 319 31.42 -4.68 28.18
C PHE A 319 29.89 -4.85 28.19
N ASP A 320 29.30 -5.43 27.13
CA ASP A 320 27.87 -5.68 27.06
C ASP A 320 27.51 -6.91 27.89
N GLU A 321 26.52 -6.77 28.79
CA GLU A 321 26.05 -7.84 29.64
C GLU A 321 24.54 -8.07 29.48
N VAL A 322 24.14 -9.35 29.42
CA VAL A 322 22.73 -9.77 29.42
C VAL A 322 22.46 -10.47 30.75
N ILE A 323 21.61 -9.85 31.56
CA ILE A 323 21.28 -10.32 32.91
C ILE A 323 19.80 -10.69 32.94
N ALA A 324 19.47 -11.83 33.55
CA ALA A 324 18.09 -12.23 33.78
C ALA A 324 17.42 -11.30 34.81
N ALA A 325 16.21 -10.82 34.51
CA ALA A 325 15.50 -9.86 35.37
C ALA A 325 15.31 -10.37 36.82
N GLU A 326 15.12 -11.68 37.00
CA GLU A 326 14.98 -12.35 38.30
C GLU A 326 16.21 -12.20 39.21
N SER A 327 17.39 -11.96 38.63
CA SER A 327 18.62 -11.79 39.41
C SER A 327 18.86 -10.35 39.89
N LEU A 328 18.01 -9.40 39.49
CA LEU A 328 18.16 -7.98 39.81
C LEU A 328 17.49 -7.56 41.13
N CYS A 329 16.55 -8.37 41.64
CA CYS A 329 15.80 -8.06 42.86
C CYS A 329 15.64 -9.29 43.75
N THR A 330 15.42 -9.07 45.04
CA THR A 330 15.05 -10.13 45.97
C THR A 330 13.55 -10.43 45.88
N ASP A 331 13.12 -11.62 46.30
CA ASP A 331 11.70 -12.04 46.26
C ASP A 331 10.78 -11.09 47.06
N GLU A 332 11.27 -10.56 48.18
CA GLU A 332 10.54 -9.60 49.02
C GLU A 332 10.32 -8.26 48.30
N GLU A 333 11.36 -7.75 47.63
CA GLU A 333 11.30 -6.52 46.86
C GLU A 333 10.42 -6.68 45.61
N MET A 334 10.51 -7.82 44.93
CA MET A 334 9.66 -8.15 43.79
C MET A 334 8.18 -8.12 44.16
N THR A 335 7.82 -8.76 45.28
CA THR A 335 6.44 -8.78 45.79
C THR A 335 5.94 -7.37 46.10
N ARG A 336 6.76 -6.55 46.75
CA ARG A 336 6.42 -5.15 47.05
C ARG A 336 6.20 -4.32 45.78
N LEU A 337 7.08 -4.46 44.79
CA LEU A 337 6.97 -3.75 43.51
C LEU A 337 5.73 -4.17 42.72
N ARG A 338 5.39 -5.47 42.75
CA ARG A 338 4.18 -5.99 42.11
C ARG A 338 2.92 -5.42 42.75
N LEU A 339 2.83 -5.42 44.09
CA LEU A 339 1.68 -4.83 44.80
C LEU A 339 1.48 -3.35 44.47
N ASN A 340 2.56 -2.58 44.37
CA ASN A 340 2.50 -1.16 44.00
C ASN A 340 1.98 -0.98 42.56
N LEU A 341 2.45 -1.82 41.63
CA LEU A 341 2.01 -1.79 40.25
C LEU A 341 0.53 -2.20 40.10
N ASP A 342 0.10 -3.24 40.83
CA ASP A 342 -1.29 -3.71 40.84
C ASP A 342 -2.25 -2.63 41.39
N ASP A 343 -1.85 -1.90 42.44
CA ASP A 343 -2.63 -0.78 43.00
C ASP A 343 -2.82 0.35 41.98
N GLN A 344 -1.76 0.69 41.24
CA GLN A 344 -1.83 1.69 40.17
C GLN A 344 -2.69 1.23 38.97
N ILE A 345 -2.75 -0.08 38.72
CA ILE A 345 -3.53 -0.67 37.61
C ILE A 345 -5.01 -0.85 37.98
N ALA A 346 -5.35 -0.98 39.27
CA ALA A 346 -6.71 -1.26 39.73
C ALA A 346 -7.76 -0.29 39.14
N HIS A 347 -7.43 0.99 39.04
CA HIS A 347 -8.33 2.00 38.45
C HIS A 347 -8.49 1.89 36.92
N LEU A 348 -7.53 1.27 36.22
CA LEU A 348 -7.48 1.15 34.76
C LEU A 348 -8.07 -0.17 34.23
N GLN A 349 -8.40 -1.13 35.10
CA GLN A 349 -8.89 -2.46 34.71
C GLN A 349 -10.12 -2.44 33.79
N ASN A 350 -11.04 -1.49 34.01
CA ASN A 350 -12.24 -1.30 33.19
C ASN A 350 -11.95 -0.86 31.75
N ILE A 351 -10.80 -0.23 31.51
CA ILE A 351 -10.35 0.19 30.18
C ILE A 351 -9.67 -0.99 29.46
N ILE A 352 -8.87 -1.77 30.19
CA ILE A 352 -8.15 -2.95 29.66
C ILE A 352 -9.13 -3.96 29.04
N GLY A 353 -10.23 -4.28 29.73
CA GLY A 353 -11.25 -5.20 29.21
C GLY A 353 -11.87 -4.73 27.89
N ARG A 354 -12.16 -3.43 27.77
CA ARG A 354 -12.70 -2.83 26.54
C ARG A 354 -11.67 -2.83 25.41
N LEU A 355 -10.41 -2.53 25.71
CA LEU A 355 -9.33 -2.52 24.73
C LEU A 355 -9.04 -3.93 24.19
N ALA A 356 -8.95 -4.92 25.08
CA ALA A 356 -8.78 -6.34 24.73
C ALA A 356 -9.92 -6.82 23.84
N ASN A 357 -11.18 -6.57 24.22
CA ASN A 357 -12.34 -6.97 23.41
C ASN A 357 -12.38 -6.29 22.04
N ARG A 358 -11.84 -5.07 21.92
CA ARG A 358 -11.75 -4.34 20.65
C ARG A 358 -10.62 -4.90 19.77
N LEU A 359 -9.46 -5.17 20.36
CA LEU A 359 -8.31 -5.76 19.67
C LEU A 359 -8.62 -7.19 19.21
N GLN A 360 -9.16 -8.01 20.11
CA GLN A 360 -9.62 -9.36 19.83
C GLN A 360 -10.65 -9.36 18.69
N ARG A 361 -11.67 -8.49 18.73
CA ARG A 361 -12.63 -8.38 17.60
C ARG A 361 -11.97 -8.00 16.28
N ARG A 362 -10.95 -7.14 16.28
CA ARG A 362 -10.22 -6.78 15.06
C ARG A 362 -9.32 -7.90 14.55
N LEU A 363 -8.71 -8.67 15.44
CA LEU A 363 -7.93 -9.86 15.09
C LEU A 363 -8.84 -10.98 14.57
N LEU A 364 -9.97 -11.24 15.23
CA LEU A 364 -11.00 -12.20 14.79
C LEU A 364 -11.72 -11.77 13.50
N ALA A 365 -11.93 -10.47 13.28
CA ALA A 365 -12.51 -9.99 12.01
C ALA A 365 -11.57 -10.22 10.82
N LYS A 366 -10.24 -10.19 11.05
CA LYS A 366 -9.26 -10.65 10.06
C LYS A 366 -9.15 -12.18 9.97
N GLN A 367 -9.71 -12.90 10.92
CA GLN A 367 -9.94 -14.35 10.89
C GLN A 367 -11.23 -14.70 10.14
N SER A 368 -11.81 -13.78 9.36
CA SER A 368 -13.03 -14.02 8.60
C SER A 368 -12.86 -15.30 7.78
N ARG A 369 -13.61 -16.33 8.21
CA ARG A 369 -13.70 -17.66 7.58
C ARG A 369 -14.04 -17.46 6.11
N ALA A 370 -13.05 -17.61 5.24
CA ALA A 370 -13.31 -17.63 3.81
C ALA A 370 -13.90 -18.99 3.48
N TRP A 371 -15.11 -19.03 2.93
CA TRP A 371 -15.71 -20.26 2.44
C TRP A 371 -15.37 -20.40 0.96
N GLU A 372 -14.85 -21.56 0.57
CA GLU A 372 -14.72 -21.96 -0.82
C GLU A 372 -16.01 -22.69 -1.20
N PHE A 373 -16.64 -22.28 -2.30
CA PHE A 373 -17.92 -22.81 -2.80
C PHE A 373 -17.71 -23.53 -4.13
N ASP A 374 -18.71 -24.28 -4.58
CA ASP A 374 -18.66 -25.05 -5.82
C ASP A 374 -17.50 -26.07 -5.82
N LEU A 375 -17.35 -26.81 -4.73
CA LEU A 375 -16.40 -27.91 -4.61
C LEU A 375 -17.10 -29.25 -4.88
N ASP A 376 -16.34 -30.24 -5.35
CA ASP A 376 -16.80 -31.64 -5.53
C ASP A 376 -16.80 -32.45 -4.21
N ASP A 377 -16.09 -31.95 -3.20
CA ASP A 377 -15.93 -32.52 -1.85
C ASP A 377 -16.17 -31.41 -0.81
N GLY A 378 -16.76 -31.77 0.32
CA GLY A 378 -16.77 -30.92 1.51
C GLY A 378 -18.05 -31.00 2.31
N LEU A 379 -18.43 -29.91 2.96
CA LEU A 379 -19.72 -29.76 3.61
C LEU A 379 -20.78 -29.39 2.57
N LEU A 380 -21.93 -30.04 2.58
CA LEU A 380 -22.98 -29.75 1.61
C LEU A 380 -23.55 -28.33 1.83
N ASP A 381 -23.60 -27.52 0.78
CA ASP A 381 -24.24 -26.20 0.81
C ASP A 381 -25.76 -26.35 0.65
N SER A 382 -26.48 -26.28 1.78
CA SER A 382 -27.93 -26.42 1.82
C SER A 382 -28.67 -25.39 0.95
N SER A 383 -28.08 -24.22 0.71
CA SER A 383 -28.67 -23.18 -0.13
C SER A 383 -28.68 -23.54 -1.62
N ARG A 384 -27.81 -24.47 -2.05
CA ARG A 384 -27.64 -24.89 -3.45
C ARG A 384 -28.25 -26.26 -3.75
N LEU A 385 -28.87 -26.90 -2.75
CA LEU A 385 -29.59 -28.18 -2.90
C LEU A 385 -30.64 -28.15 -4.02
N ALA A 386 -31.34 -27.02 -4.20
CA ALA A 386 -32.32 -26.85 -5.28
C ALA A 386 -31.69 -27.02 -6.68
N ARG A 387 -30.41 -26.66 -6.85
CA ARG A 387 -29.65 -26.82 -8.11
C ARG A 387 -29.39 -28.28 -8.43
N ILE A 388 -29.12 -29.12 -7.42
CA ILE A 388 -28.95 -30.57 -7.57
C ILE A 388 -30.27 -31.21 -8.06
N VAL A 389 -31.39 -30.78 -7.50
CA VAL A 389 -32.71 -31.27 -7.88
C VAL A 389 -33.08 -30.85 -9.31
N ALA A 390 -32.77 -29.60 -9.69
CA ALA A 390 -33.06 -29.08 -11.02
C ALA A 390 -32.11 -29.61 -12.11
N ASN A 391 -30.85 -29.89 -11.78
CA ASN A 391 -29.86 -30.43 -12.72
C ASN A 391 -28.92 -31.42 -12.01
N PRO A 392 -29.26 -32.73 -12.04
CA PRO A 392 -28.50 -33.79 -11.35
C PRO A 392 -27.07 -34.01 -11.87
N LEU A 393 -26.71 -33.43 -13.02
CA LEU A 393 -25.38 -33.57 -13.62
C LEU A 393 -24.36 -32.55 -13.07
N ASN A 394 -24.79 -31.61 -12.21
CA ASN A 394 -23.91 -30.59 -11.64
C ASN A 394 -23.54 -30.94 -10.17
N SER A 395 -22.35 -31.52 -9.96
CA SER A 395 -21.86 -32.06 -8.68
C SER A 395 -21.37 -31.02 -7.68
N LEU A 396 -21.14 -29.77 -8.12
CA LEU A 396 -20.42 -28.75 -7.33
C LEU A 396 -21.32 -28.09 -6.27
N SER A 397 -21.77 -28.84 -5.27
CA SER A 397 -22.68 -28.35 -4.22
C SER A 397 -22.04 -28.35 -2.83
N TYR A 398 -20.73 -28.59 -2.77
CA TYR A 398 -19.99 -28.58 -1.52
C TYR A 398 -19.30 -27.24 -1.28
N LYS A 399 -19.16 -26.92 0.01
CA LYS A 399 -18.40 -25.80 0.52
C LYS A 399 -17.39 -26.29 1.54
N MET A 400 -16.22 -25.68 1.57
CA MET A 400 -15.19 -25.95 2.56
C MET A 400 -14.76 -24.66 3.23
N GLU A 401 -14.49 -24.73 4.53
CA GLU A 401 -13.92 -23.62 5.27
C GLU A 401 -12.42 -23.54 4.93
N LYS A 402 -11.98 -22.42 4.37
CA LYS A 402 -10.58 -22.18 4.07
C LYS A 402 -9.82 -21.96 5.37
N GLN A 403 -8.94 -22.90 5.72
CA GLN A 403 -8.01 -22.69 6.82
C GLN A 403 -7.08 -21.53 6.47
N THR A 404 -7.11 -20.50 7.32
CA THR A 404 -6.19 -19.37 7.24
C THR A 404 -5.05 -19.64 8.21
N ASP A 405 -3.82 -19.76 7.71
CA ASP A 405 -2.63 -19.86 8.56
C ASP A 405 -2.46 -18.54 9.32
N PHE A 406 -2.85 -18.54 10.59
CA PHE A 406 -2.59 -17.41 11.47
C PHE A 406 -1.07 -17.32 11.71
N ARG A 407 -0.48 -16.14 11.48
CA ARG A 407 0.93 -15.93 11.73
C ARG A 407 1.17 -15.97 13.24
N ASP A 408 2.00 -16.91 13.69
CA ASP A 408 2.57 -16.91 15.04
C ASP A 408 3.26 -15.56 15.26
N THR A 409 2.58 -14.66 15.97
CA THR A 409 3.05 -13.30 16.23
C THR A 409 3.64 -13.29 17.63
N VAL A 410 4.89 -12.86 17.72
CA VAL A 410 5.58 -12.58 18.99
C VAL A 410 5.83 -11.09 19.05
N VAL A 411 5.52 -10.45 20.18
CA VAL A 411 5.75 -9.02 20.41
C VAL A 411 6.80 -8.86 21.50
N THR A 412 7.92 -8.22 21.18
CA THR A 412 8.95 -7.86 22.18
C THR A 412 8.81 -6.39 22.55
N LEU A 413 8.65 -6.11 23.84
CA LEU A 413 8.60 -4.77 24.43
C LEU A 413 9.97 -4.45 25.04
N LEU A 414 10.70 -3.49 24.46
CA LEU A 414 12.01 -3.06 24.96
C LEU A 414 11.87 -1.74 25.74
N ILE A 415 12.20 -1.76 27.03
CA ILE A 415 12.05 -0.63 27.97
C ILE A 415 13.41 0.00 28.28
N ASP A 416 13.50 1.32 28.12
CA ASP A 416 14.68 2.09 28.54
C ASP A 416 14.69 2.26 30.07
N ASN A 417 15.81 1.90 30.70
CA ASN A 417 16.08 2.08 32.13
C ASN A 417 17.22 3.10 32.36
N SER A 418 17.43 4.02 31.43
CA SER A 418 18.41 5.10 31.53
C SER A 418 18.03 6.19 32.55
N GLY A 419 18.97 7.11 32.81
CA GLY A 419 18.80 8.16 33.82
C GLY A 419 17.58 9.06 33.60
N SER A 420 17.15 9.29 32.36
CA SER A 420 15.97 10.12 32.03
C SER A 420 14.64 9.45 32.39
N MET A 421 14.64 8.14 32.59
CA MET A 421 13.43 7.38 32.91
C MET A 421 13.10 7.40 34.41
N ARG A 422 13.95 7.99 35.25
CA ARG A 422 13.79 7.99 36.72
C ARG A 422 12.48 8.65 37.18
N GLY A 423 11.81 8.00 38.12
CA GLY A 423 10.61 8.53 38.77
C GLY A 423 9.34 8.22 37.98
N ARG A 424 8.59 9.25 37.60
CA ARG A 424 7.29 9.10 36.94
C ARG A 424 7.34 8.41 35.57
N PRO A 425 8.34 8.64 34.69
CA PRO A 425 8.37 8.02 33.36
C PRO A 425 8.46 6.49 33.39
N ILE A 426 9.32 5.91 34.23
CA ILE A 426 9.44 4.44 34.33
C ILE A 426 8.16 3.80 34.90
N ALA A 427 7.49 4.47 35.86
CA ALA A 427 6.22 3.99 36.38
C ALA A 427 5.14 3.94 35.27
N VAL A 428 5.02 4.99 34.47
CA VAL A 428 4.07 5.03 33.34
C VAL A 428 4.41 3.97 32.29
N ALA A 429 5.71 3.78 31.99
CA ALA A 429 6.17 2.76 31.05
C ALA A 429 5.83 1.35 31.54
N ALA A 430 6.04 1.06 32.83
CA ALA A 430 5.72 -0.23 33.44
C ALA A 430 4.22 -0.54 33.41
N ILE A 431 3.38 0.44 33.78
CA ILE A 431 1.90 0.29 33.69
C ILE A 431 1.47 0.02 32.25
N SER A 432 2.01 0.79 31.31
CA SER A 432 1.66 0.65 29.89
C SER A 432 2.09 -0.71 29.34
N ALA A 433 3.28 -1.19 29.71
CA ALA A 433 3.79 -2.50 29.32
C ALA A 433 2.92 -3.63 29.90
N ASP A 434 2.53 -3.57 31.17
CA ASP A 434 1.67 -4.59 31.81
C ASP A 434 0.28 -4.61 31.14
N ILE A 435 -0.33 -3.44 30.89
CA ILE A 435 -1.62 -3.34 30.18
C ILE A 435 -1.52 -3.95 28.77
N LEU A 436 -0.48 -3.60 28.01
CA LEU A 436 -0.30 -4.09 26.65
C LEU A 436 -0.04 -5.59 26.63
N ALA A 437 0.83 -6.09 27.52
CA ALA A 437 1.13 -7.51 27.65
C ALA A 437 -0.15 -8.31 27.97
N LEU A 438 -0.89 -7.92 29.01
CA LEU A 438 -2.17 -8.55 29.39
C LEU A 438 -3.19 -8.53 28.24
N THR A 439 -3.26 -7.44 27.49
CA THR A 439 -4.19 -7.30 26.36
C THR A 439 -3.81 -8.24 25.21
N LEU A 440 -2.52 -8.33 24.89
CA LEU A 440 -1.99 -9.15 23.80
C LEU A 440 -2.04 -10.64 24.13
N GLU A 441 -1.70 -11.03 25.37
CA GLU A 441 -1.80 -12.41 25.85
C GLU A 441 -3.25 -12.92 25.84
N ARG A 442 -4.22 -12.07 26.23
CA ARG A 442 -5.66 -12.38 26.09
C ARG A 442 -6.08 -12.60 24.64
N CYS A 443 -5.36 -12.02 23.68
CA CYS A 443 -5.59 -12.22 22.26
C CYS A 443 -4.80 -13.40 21.68
N GLY A 444 -4.09 -14.18 22.49
CA GLY A 444 -3.28 -15.33 22.06
C GLY A 444 -1.93 -14.95 21.44
N VAL A 445 -1.47 -13.71 21.61
CA VAL A 445 -0.16 -13.24 21.12
C VAL A 445 0.88 -13.43 22.22
N LYS A 446 2.03 -14.03 21.89
CA LYS A 446 3.13 -14.21 22.84
C LYS A 446 3.87 -12.88 23.01
N VAL A 447 4.13 -12.47 24.26
CA VAL A 447 4.81 -11.22 24.57
C VAL A 447 6.10 -11.50 25.34
N GLU A 448 7.16 -10.78 25.01
CA GLU A 448 8.43 -10.77 25.72
C GLU A 448 8.70 -9.32 26.18
N ILE A 449 9.21 -9.14 27.41
CA ILE A 449 9.56 -7.82 27.94
C ILE A 449 11.06 -7.81 28.26
N LEU A 450 11.77 -6.87 27.64
CA LEU A 450 13.21 -6.66 27.79
C LEU A 450 13.47 -5.26 28.33
N GLY A 451 14.56 -5.09 29.07
CA GLY A 451 15.05 -3.80 29.53
C GLY A 451 16.46 -3.54 29.03
N PHE A 452 16.81 -2.29 28.74
CA PHE A 452 18.19 -1.90 28.49
C PHE A 452 18.60 -0.73 29.38
N THR A 453 19.85 -0.73 29.82
CA THR A 453 20.45 0.39 30.53
C THR A 453 21.95 0.40 30.29
N THR A 454 22.62 1.44 30.75
CA THR A 454 24.08 1.53 30.75
C THR A 454 24.57 1.42 32.18
N ARG A 455 25.57 0.57 32.41
CA ARG A 455 26.16 0.33 33.74
C ARG A 455 26.80 1.59 34.32
N ALA A 456 27.37 2.43 33.46
CA ALA A 456 28.05 3.66 33.84
C ALA A 456 27.54 4.86 33.04
N TRP A 457 27.44 6.01 33.71
CA TRP A 457 27.06 7.28 33.09
C TRP A 457 28.12 7.75 32.08
N LYS A 458 27.67 8.41 31.00
CA LYS A 458 28.52 9.02 29.96
C LYS A 458 29.41 8.05 29.15
N GLY A 459 29.07 6.76 29.08
CA GLY A 459 29.68 5.81 28.14
C GLY A 459 30.73 4.86 28.74
N GLY A 460 31.02 4.99 30.04
CA GLY A 460 31.80 4.02 30.82
C GLY A 460 33.15 3.60 30.20
N GLU A 461 33.52 2.34 30.47
CA GLU A 461 34.77 1.72 30.02
C GLU A 461 34.86 1.65 28.49
N SER A 462 33.74 1.42 27.80
CA SER A 462 33.68 1.42 26.33
C SER A 462 34.13 2.77 25.74
N ARG A 463 33.76 3.89 26.38
CA ARG A 463 34.19 5.22 25.96
C ARG A 463 35.65 5.50 26.31
N GLU A 464 36.11 5.05 27.48
CA GLU A 464 37.51 5.23 27.88
C GLU A 464 38.44 4.50 26.91
N HIS A 465 38.16 3.23 26.60
CA HIS A 465 38.86 2.47 25.57
C HIS A 465 38.80 3.14 24.19
N TRP A 466 37.66 3.74 23.83
CA TRP A 466 37.52 4.46 22.56
C TRP A 466 38.42 5.70 22.49
N VAL A 467 38.53 6.43 23.59
CA VAL A 467 39.41 7.60 23.69
C VAL A 467 40.88 7.19 23.67
N GLU A 468 41.26 6.14 24.40
CA GLU A 468 42.62 5.59 24.43
C GLU A 468 43.06 5.03 23.06
N ALA A 469 42.14 4.40 22.32
CA ALA A 469 42.37 3.90 20.97
C ALA A 469 42.47 5.02 19.91
N GLY A 470 42.39 6.30 20.30
CA GLY A 470 42.53 7.43 19.40
C GLY A 470 41.26 7.82 18.66
N LYS A 471 40.08 7.49 19.20
CA LYS A 471 38.75 7.80 18.65
C LYS A 471 38.54 7.28 17.21
N PRO A 472 38.72 5.98 16.96
CA PRO A 472 38.45 5.40 15.65
C PRO A 472 36.96 5.57 15.27
N PRO A 473 36.64 5.74 13.98
CA PRO A 473 35.28 5.98 13.49
C PRO A 473 34.34 4.77 13.63
#